data_AF-A0A948VJQ6-F1
#
_entry.id   AF-A0A948VJQ6-F1
#
_cell.length_a   1.000
_cell.length_b   1.000
_cell.length_c   1.000
_cell.angle_alpha   90.00
_cell.angle_beta   90.00
_cell.angle_gamma   90.00
#
_symmetry.space_group_name_H-M   'P 1'
#
loop_
_entity.id
_entity.type
_entity.pdbx_description
1 polymer ?
#
loop_
_entity_poly.entity_id
_entity_poly.type
_entity_poly.pdbx_seq_one_letter_code
_entity_poly.pdbx_strand_id
1 'polypeptide(L)'
;MKCKKVKRKLYAYIDNELTDTEKQFIFEHLNKCEDCKKGLDELLLQNQFLKKLEAIEPSVNFRAKFWQRVESVQEEKQGVKISLLRWVPVPVFCSVVVILFLTFLVLSPVLYGISDVETNRKISALAQRTFIVQLQQTGFAPLNFINFCEEYCRILHEHCQRKTGSTKCICGRCEI
;
A
#
# COMPACT_ATOMS: atom_id res chain seq x y z
N MET A 1 -23.09 -15.99 -41.79
CA MET A 1 -23.18 -15.09 -40.61
C MET A 1 -24.50 -14.29 -40.66
N LYS A 2 -25.09 -13.89 -39.53
CA LYS A 2 -26.34 -13.11 -39.50
C LYS A 2 -26.07 -11.63 -39.81
N CYS A 3 -26.90 -10.97 -40.63
CA CYS A 3 -26.71 -9.56 -41.02
C CYS A 3 -26.53 -8.61 -39.82
N LYS A 4 -27.30 -8.81 -38.74
CA LYS A 4 -27.16 -8.03 -37.49
C LYS A 4 -25.76 -8.10 -36.89
N LYS A 5 -25.08 -9.25 -36.98
CA LYS A 5 -23.70 -9.39 -36.48
C LYS A 5 -22.70 -8.69 -37.41
N VAL A 6 -22.91 -8.77 -38.72
CA VAL A 6 -22.04 -8.12 -39.72
C VAL A 6 -22.13 -6.60 -39.57
N LYS A 7 -23.34 -6.04 -39.57
CA LYS A 7 -23.55 -4.59 -39.39
C LYS A 7 -22.85 -4.02 -38.15
N ARG A 8 -22.86 -4.75 -37.02
CA ARG A 8 -22.15 -4.35 -35.79
C ARG A 8 -20.63 -4.36 -35.90
N LYS A 9 -20.07 -5.11 -36.85
CA LYS A 9 -18.63 -5.30 -37.04
C LYS A 9 -18.07 -4.53 -38.25
N LEU A 10 -18.89 -3.80 -39.00
CA LEU A 10 -18.44 -3.07 -40.19
C LEU A 10 -17.41 -1.98 -39.86
N TYR A 11 -17.58 -1.24 -38.76
CA TYR A 11 -16.59 -0.23 -38.32
C TYR A 11 -15.23 -0.86 -38.02
N ALA A 12 -15.21 -1.88 -37.14
CA ALA A 12 -13.99 -2.64 -36.84
C ALA A 12 -13.37 -3.31 -38.08
N TYR A 13 -14.18 -3.68 -39.07
CA TYR A 13 -13.70 -4.17 -40.37
C TYR A 13 -12.97 -3.07 -41.16
N ILE A 14 -13.52 -1.85 -41.21
CA ILE A 14 -12.91 -0.67 -41.87
C ILE A 14 -11.61 -0.26 -41.17
N ASP A 15 -11.60 -0.29 -39.84
CA ASP A 15 -10.44 0.07 -39.01
C ASP A 15 -9.39 -1.06 -38.90
N ASN A 16 -9.64 -2.18 -39.59
CA ASN A 16 -8.76 -3.35 -39.65
C ASN A 16 -8.52 -4.07 -38.30
N GLU A 17 -9.40 -3.86 -37.32
CA GLU A 17 -9.30 -4.37 -35.94
C GLU A 17 -9.81 -5.81 -35.75
N LEU A 18 -10.39 -6.41 -36.78
CA LEU A 18 -10.90 -7.79 -36.73
C LEU A 18 -9.78 -8.82 -36.96
N THR A 19 -9.96 -10.01 -36.40
CA THR A 19 -9.09 -11.16 -36.70
C THR A 19 -9.28 -11.62 -38.14
N ASP A 20 -8.29 -12.32 -38.70
CA ASP A 20 -8.35 -12.78 -40.10
C ASP A 20 -9.54 -13.70 -40.38
N THR A 21 -9.86 -14.58 -39.42
CA THR A 21 -11.03 -15.45 -39.48
C THR A 21 -12.34 -14.66 -39.56
N GLU A 22 -12.47 -13.59 -38.77
CA GLU A 22 -13.66 -12.74 -38.76
C GLU A 22 -13.77 -11.90 -40.02
N LYS A 23 -12.64 -11.40 -40.54
CA LYS A 23 -12.58 -10.70 -41.83
C LYS A 23 -13.07 -11.61 -42.96
N GLN A 24 -12.64 -12.87 -43.00
CA GLN A 24 -13.07 -13.82 -44.01
C GLN A 24 -14.59 -14.09 -43.94
N PHE A 25 -15.15 -14.32 -42.75
CA PHE A 25 -16.60 -14.52 -42.60
C PHE A 25 -17.43 -13.30 -43.00
N ILE A 26 -16.92 -12.09 -42.74
CA ILE A 26 -17.58 -10.84 -43.16
C ILE A 26 -17.46 -10.68 -44.68
N PHE A 27 -16.29 -10.91 -45.26
CA PHE A 27 -16.06 -10.83 -46.70
C PHE A 27 -17.00 -11.79 -47.47
N GLU A 28 -17.10 -13.04 -47.03
CA GLU A 28 -18.03 -14.01 -47.60
C GLU A 28 -19.49 -13.56 -47.50
N HIS A 29 -19.87 -12.88 -46.42
CA HIS A 29 -21.22 -12.36 -46.24
C HIS A 29 -21.49 -11.15 -47.15
N LEU A 30 -20.52 -10.23 -47.28
CA LEU A 30 -20.64 -9.05 -48.15
C LEU A 30 -20.77 -9.44 -49.63
N ASN A 31 -20.15 -10.54 -50.04
CA ASN A 31 -20.31 -11.09 -51.39
C ASN A 31 -21.70 -11.68 -51.65
N LYS A 32 -22.46 -12.02 -50.59
CA LYS A 32 -23.77 -12.69 -50.70
C LYS A 32 -24.95 -11.79 -50.31
N CYS A 33 -24.72 -10.70 -49.58
CA CYS A 33 -25.76 -9.85 -49.03
C CYS A 33 -25.58 -8.38 -49.48
N GLU A 34 -26.42 -7.96 -50.43
CA GLU A 34 -26.40 -6.60 -50.96
C GLU A 34 -26.69 -5.54 -49.89
N ASP A 35 -27.60 -5.82 -48.95
CA ASP A 35 -27.93 -4.86 -47.87
C ASP A 35 -26.73 -4.54 -46.98
N CYS A 36 -25.91 -5.54 -46.66
CA CYS A 36 -24.71 -5.33 -45.86
C CYS A 36 -23.60 -4.67 -46.68
N LYS A 37 -23.54 -4.95 -47.99
CA LYS A 37 -22.61 -4.29 -48.91
C LYS A 37 -22.94 -2.80 -49.06
N LYS A 38 -24.21 -2.44 -49.29
CA LYS A 38 -24.67 -1.03 -49.30
C LYS A 38 -24.32 -0.31 -48.00
N GLY A 39 -24.55 -0.96 -46.85
CA GLY A 39 -24.17 -0.40 -45.56
C GLY A 39 -22.65 -0.19 -45.40
N LEU A 40 -21.82 -1.06 -45.97
CA LEU A 40 -20.37 -0.85 -46.00
C LEU A 40 -19.99 0.33 -46.92
N ASP A 41 -20.58 0.42 -48.10
CA ASP A 41 -20.30 1.48 -49.07
C ASP A 41 -20.66 2.87 -48.51
N GLU A 42 -21.80 2.98 -47.81
CA GLU A 42 -22.21 4.20 -47.09
C GLU A 42 -21.19 4.62 -46.03
N LEU A 43 -20.67 3.68 -45.25
CA LEU A 43 -19.65 3.94 -44.22
C LEU A 43 -18.31 4.36 -44.84
N LEU A 44 -17.92 3.72 -45.95
CA LEU A 44 -16.69 4.09 -46.67
C LEU A 44 -16.79 5.50 -47.26
N LEU A 45 -17.95 5.87 -47.80
CA LEU A 45 -18.20 7.22 -48.30
C LEU A 45 -18.07 8.26 -47.18
N GLN A 46 -18.69 8.01 -46.02
CA GLN A 46 -18.56 8.88 -44.85
C GLN A 46 -17.10 9.03 -44.40
N ASN A 47 -16.35 7.92 -44.33
CA ASN A 47 -14.94 7.94 -43.95
C ASN A 47 -14.08 8.73 -44.96
N GLN A 48 -14.37 8.61 -46.27
CA GLN A 48 -13.69 9.42 -47.29
C GLN A 48 -13.94 10.92 -47.12
N PHE A 49 -15.16 11.33 -46.77
CA PHE A 49 -15.45 12.73 -46.49
C PHE A 49 -14.68 13.25 -45.28
N LEU A 50 -14.62 12.47 -44.20
CA LEU A 50 -13.88 12.84 -42.99
C LEU A 50 -12.37 12.95 -43.26
N LYS A 51 -11.80 12.06 -44.08
CA LYS A 51 -10.38 12.09 -44.45
C LYS A 51 -9.98 13.27 -45.33
N LYS A 52 -10.94 13.94 -45.98
CA LYS A 52 -10.70 15.16 -46.77
C LYS A 52 -10.66 16.42 -45.92
N LEU A 53 -11.07 16.35 -44.66
CA LEU A 53 -10.97 17.48 -43.74
C LEU A 53 -9.50 17.79 -43.48
N GLU A 54 -9.19 19.08 -43.41
CA GLU A 54 -7.83 19.56 -43.13
C GLU A 54 -7.36 19.02 -41.78
N ALA A 55 -6.10 18.55 -41.74
CA ALA A 55 -5.50 18.07 -40.51
C ALA A 55 -5.39 19.24 -39.52
N ILE A 56 -5.87 19.04 -38.30
CA ILE A 56 -5.73 20.04 -37.24
C ILE A 56 -4.26 20.03 -36.79
N GLU A 57 -3.51 21.05 -37.21
CA GLU A 57 -2.14 21.25 -36.74
C GLU A 57 -2.15 21.61 -35.25
N PRO A 58 -1.39 20.90 -34.40
CA PRO A 58 -1.29 21.23 -33.00
C PRO A 58 -0.56 22.57 -32.81
N SER A 59 -0.86 23.30 -31.72
CA SER A 59 -0.11 24.51 -31.37
C SER A 59 1.39 24.21 -31.24
N VAL A 60 2.26 25.17 -31.60
CA VAL A 60 3.73 25.01 -31.59
C VAL A 60 4.28 24.42 -30.28
N ASN A 61 3.65 24.72 -29.14
CA ASN A 61 4.09 24.27 -27.81
C ASN A 61 3.36 23.02 -27.29
N PHE A 62 2.50 22.39 -28.10
CA PHE A 62 1.71 21.24 -27.67
C PHE A 62 2.60 20.07 -27.24
N ARG A 63 3.62 19.75 -28.04
CA ARG A 63 4.56 18.65 -27.75
C ARG A 63 5.29 18.86 -26.43
N ALA A 64 5.79 20.07 -26.20
CA ALA A 64 6.49 20.41 -24.96
C ALA A 64 5.56 20.31 -23.74
N LYS A 65 4.36 20.90 -23.82
CA LYS A 65 3.35 20.83 -22.74
C LYS A 65 2.87 19.41 -22.47
N PHE A 66 2.74 18.59 -23.51
CA PHE A 66 2.37 17.18 -23.39
C PHE A 66 3.40 16.42 -22.57
N TRP A 67 4.68 16.48 -22.95
CA TRP A 67 5.75 15.76 -22.24
C TRP A 67 5.94 16.26 -20.81
N GLN A 68 5.88 17.58 -20.61
CA GLN A 68 5.94 18.16 -19.26
C GLN A 68 4.83 17.60 -18.35
N ARG A 69 3.60 17.43 -18.87
CA ARG A 69 2.49 16.84 -18.12
C ARG A 69 2.65 15.34 -17.88
N VAL A 70 3.20 14.60 -18.85
CA VAL A 70 3.48 13.17 -18.69
C VAL A 70 4.51 12.97 -17.58
N GLU A 71 5.57 13.77 -17.57
CA GLU A 71 6.62 13.74 -16.54
C GLU A 71 6.05 14.12 -15.17
N SER A 72 5.27 15.19 -15.05
CA SER A 72 4.69 15.60 -13.77
C SER A 72 3.80 14.52 -13.14
N VAL A 73 3.03 13.79 -13.95
CA VAL A 73 2.21 12.66 -13.47
C VAL A 73 3.07 11.47 -13.02
N GLN A 74 4.23 11.26 -13.64
CA GLN A 74 5.18 10.23 -13.20
C GLN A 74 5.88 10.62 -11.90
N GLU A 75 6.23 11.90 -11.74
CA GLU A 75 6.86 12.43 -10.52
C GLU A 75 5.91 12.41 -9.32
N GLU A 76 4.63 12.77 -9.49
CA GLU A 76 3.62 12.65 -8.44
C GLU A 76 3.47 11.21 -7.95
N LYS A 77 3.55 10.22 -8.86
CA LYS A 77 3.54 8.80 -8.50
C LYS A 77 4.82 8.33 -7.81
N GLN A 78 5.94 9.03 -8.02
CA GLN A 78 7.23 8.74 -7.38
C GLN A 78 7.47 9.54 -6.09
N GLY A 79 6.56 10.47 -5.73
CA GLY A 79 6.65 11.35 -4.57
C GLY A 79 6.64 10.67 -3.18
N VAL A 80 6.56 9.34 -3.12
CA VAL A 80 6.77 8.57 -1.88
C VAL A 80 8.03 7.70 -2.05
N LYS A 81 9.20 8.34 -2.08
CA LYS A 81 10.51 7.66 -2.05
C LYS A 81 10.82 7.10 -0.65
N ILE A 82 10.04 6.13 -0.15
CA ILE A 82 10.48 5.26 0.97
C ILE A 82 11.37 4.15 0.41
N SER A 83 12.51 4.52 -0.17
CA SER A 83 13.44 3.55 -0.77
C SER A 83 14.23 2.76 0.28
N LEU A 84 14.43 3.32 1.48
CA LEU A 84 15.17 2.65 2.55
C LEU A 84 14.32 1.59 3.27
N LEU A 85 13.04 1.87 3.49
CA LEU A 85 12.15 0.97 4.25
C LEU A 85 11.66 -0.23 3.42
N ARG A 86 11.79 -0.15 2.08
CA ARG A 86 11.39 -1.22 1.16
C ARG A 86 12.33 -2.43 1.16
N TRP A 87 13.56 -2.26 1.64
CA TRP A 87 14.60 -3.31 1.66
C TRP A 87 14.87 -3.87 3.06
N VAL A 88 14.36 -3.22 4.10
CA VAL A 88 14.44 -3.77 5.46
C VAL A 88 13.26 -4.72 5.63
N PRO A 89 13.48 -6.05 5.76
CA PRO A 89 12.39 -6.95 6.05
C PRO A 89 11.74 -6.51 7.37
N VAL A 90 10.41 -6.39 7.37
CA VAL A 90 9.58 -6.00 8.53
C VAL A 90 10.06 -6.58 9.88
N PRO A 91 10.49 -7.86 10.00
CA PRO A 91 11.00 -8.37 11.28
C PRO A 91 12.27 -7.69 11.79
N VAL A 92 13.17 -7.21 10.92
CA VAL A 92 14.42 -6.53 11.31
C VAL A 92 14.16 -5.12 11.82
N PHE A 93 13.18 -4.42 11.25
CA PHE A 93 12.78 -3.11 11.77
C PHE A 93 12.14 -3.24 13.16
N CYS A 94 11.25 -4.22 13.34
CA CYS A 94 10.61 -4.47 14.63
C CYS A 94 11.63 -4.89 15.71
N SER A 95 12.63 -5.70 15.37
CA SER A 95 13.64 -6.13 16.36
C SER A 95 14.50 -4.97 16.85
N VAL A 96 14.93 -4.06 15.97
CA VAL A 96 15.73 -2.88 16.35
C VAL A 96 14.93 -1.96 17.27
N VAL A 97 13.65 -1.72 16.97
CA VAL A 97 12.77 -0.88 17.81
C VAL A 97 12.56 -1.52 19.20
N VAL A 98 12.35 -2.84 19.26
CA VAL A 98 12.22 -3.56 20.54
C VAL A 98 13.52 -3.51 21.33
N ILE A 99 14.68 -3.67 20.70
CA ILE A 99 15.99 -3.58 21.37
C ILE A 99 16.24 -2.17 21.92
N LEU A 100 15.94 -1.12 21.15
CA LEU A 100 16.05 0.27 21.62
C LEU A 100 15.12 0.56 22.80
N PHE A 101 13.90 0.00 22.77
CA PHE A 101 12.96 0.15 23.88
C PHE A 101 13.41 -0.62 25.14
N LEU A 102 13.92 -1.85 24.98
CA LEU A 102 14.44 -2.66 26.09
C LEU A 102 15.68 -2.05 26.72
N THR A 103 16.60 -1.52 25.91
CA THR A 103 17.78 -0.81 26.42
C THR A 103 17.36 0.44 27.20
N PHE A 104 16.37 1.19 26.71
CA PHE A 104 15.81 2.32 27.45
C PHE A 104 15.14 1.89 28.77
N LEU A 105 14.38 0.79 28.80
CA LEU A 105 13.74 0.28 30.01
C LEU A 105 14.74 -0.16 31.08
N VAL A 106 15.89 -0.70 30.69
CA VAL A 106 16.94 -1.10 31.64
C VAL A 106 17.78 0.11 32.07
N LEU A 107 18.05 1.05 31.16
CA LEU A 107 18.89 2.21 31.44
C LEU A 107 18.16 3.30 32.25
N SER A 108 16.85 3.47 32.04
CA SER A 108 16.02 4.43 32.77
C SER A 108 16.08 4.27 34.30
N PRO A 109 15.84 3.10 34.91
CA PRO A 109 15.91 2.92 36.37
C PRO A 109 17.32 3.11 36.94
N VAL A 110 18.36 2.85 36.14
CA VAL A 110 19.77 3.11 36.50
C VAL A 110 20.06 4.62 36.51
N LEU A 111 19.57 5.36 35.51
CA LEU A 111 19.72 6.82 35.43
C LEU A 111 18.87 7.57 36.46
N TYR A 112 17.68 7.07 36.78
CA TYR A 112 16.76 7.68 37.74
C TYR A 112 16.95 7.23 39.20
N GLY A 113 17.99 6.45 39.50
CA GLY A 113 18.41 6.18 40.88
C GLY A 113 17.41 5.40 41.73
N ILE A 114 16.73 4.41 41.15
CA ILE A 114 15.88 3.47 41.89
C ILE A 114 16.77 2.39 42.52
N SER A 115 17.47 2.74 43.60
CA SER A 115 18.42 1.87 44.31
C SER A 115 17.75 1.00 45.39
N ASP A 116 16.62 0.38 45.08
CA ASP A 116 15.96 -0.60 45.97
C ASP A 116 16.13 -2.00 45.41
N VAL A 117 16.89 -2.83 46.13
CA VAL A 117 17.30 -4.19 45.71
C VAL A 117 16.08 -5.08 45.45
N GLU A 118 15.01 -4.90 46.24
CA GLU A 118 13.75 -5.63 46.12
C GLU A 118 13.05 -5.34 44.78
N THR A 119 13.02 -4.07 44.39
CA THR A 119 12.36 -3.61 43.16
C THR A 119 13.13 -4.05 41.92
N ASN A 120 14.46 -3.96 41.94
CA ASN A 120 15.31 -4.49 40.86
C ASN A 120 15.19 -6.02 40.71
N ARG A 121 15.04 -6.76 41.81
CA ARG A 121 14.79 -8.21 41.78
C ARG A 121 13.43 -8.54 41.14
N LYS A 122 12.37 -7.81 41.48
CA LYS A 122 11.04 -8.01 40.89
C LYS A 122 11.03 -7.70 39.38
N ILE A 123 11.66 -6.60 38.97
CA ILE A 123 11.74 -6.19 37.55
C ILE A 123 12.55 -7.18 36.72
N SER A 124 13.72 -7.62 37.23
CA SER A 124 14.54 -8.61 36.53
C SER A 124 13.86 -9.97 36.42
N ALA A 125 13.17 -10.42 37.48
CA ALA A 125 12.38 -11.66 37.43
C ALA A 125 11.20 -11.58 36.43
N LEU A 126 10.53 -10.42 36.34
CA LEU A 126 9.47 -10.18 35.36
C LEU A 126 10.04 -10.20 33.93
N ALA A 127 11.14 -9.51 33.69
CA ALA A 127 11.80 -9.50 32.38
C ALA A 127 12.28 -10.90 31.97
N GLN A 128 12.86 -11.68 32.89
CA GLN A 128 13.24 -13.07 32.63
C GLN A 128 12.05 -13.93 32.24
N ARG A 129 10.90 -13.81 32.94
CA ARG A 129 9.70 -14.60 32.61
C ARG A 129 9.09 -14.22 31.27
N THR A 130 8.97 -12.93 30.97
CA THR A 130 8.22 -12.48 29.78
C THR A 130 9.06 -12.45 28.51
N PHE A 131 10.38 -12.28 28.61
CA PHE A 131 11.25 -12.22 27.43
C PHE A 131 12.02 -13.52 27.20
N ILE A 132 12.60 -14.15 28.23
CA ILE A 132 13.48 -15.32 28.05
C ILE A 132 12.67 -16.59 27.76
N VAL A 133 11.56 -16.82 28.45
CA VAL A 133 10.73 -18.03 28.27
C VAL A 133 9.96 -17.98 26.93
N GLN A 134 9.49 -16.80 26.50
CA GLN A 134 8.78 -16.63 25.23
C GLN A 134 9.68 -16.86 24.01
N LEU A 135 10.96 -16.44 24.06
CA LEU A 135 11.93 -16.59 22.98
C LEU A 135 12.19 -18.06 22.60
N GLN A 136 11.91 -19.03 23.50
CA GLN A 136 12.10 -20.45 23.23
C GLN A 136 10.91 -21.15 22.58
N GLN A 137 9.70 -20.59 22.62
CA GLN A 137 8.51 -21.34 22.20
C GLN A 137 7.73 -20.73 21.03
N THR A 138 7.56 -19.41 20.95
CA THR A 138 6.92 -18.76 19.78
C THR A 138 7.27 -17.27 19.78
N GLY A 139 7.48 -16.70 18.59
CA GLY A 139 7.94 -15.32 18.41
C GLY A 139 7.13 -14.27 19.20
N PHE A 140 7.78 -13.12 19.39
CA PHE A 140 7.31 -11.98 20.20
C PHE A 140 5.87 -11.54 19.85
N ALA A 141 4.86 -12.02 20.59
CA ALA A 141 3.48 -11.60 20.37
C ALA A 141 3.19 -10.25 21.07
N PRO A 142 2.60 -9.25 20.38
CA PRO A 142 2.36 -7.90 20.93
C PRO A 142 1.56 -7.87 22.24
N LEU A 143 0.66 -8.82 22.45
CA LEU A 143 -0.14 -8.94 23.68
C LEU A 143 0.71 -9.17 24.93
N ASN A 144 1.83 -9.89 24.78
CA ASN A 144 2.73 -10.19 25.90
C ASN A 144 3.50 -8.94 26.35
N PHE A 145 3.78 -8.04 25.41
CA PHE A 145 4.41 -6.77 25.70
C PHE A 145 3.48 -5.81 26.45
N ILE A 146 2.19 -5.78 26.08
CA ILE A 146 1.18 -4.97 26.79
C ILE A 146 1.08 -5.42 28.25
N ASN A 147 0.97 -6.73 28.49
CA ASN A 147 0.93 -7.29 29.83
C ASN A 147 2.22 -7.02 30.63
N PHE A 148 3.38 -7.06 29.96
CA PHE A 148 4.65 -6.68 30.58
C PHE A 148 4.67 -5.22 31.01
N CYS A 149 4.24 -4.30 30.15
CA CYS A 149 4.19 -2.88 30.46
C CYS A 149 3.24 -2.56 31.63
N GLU A 150 2.11 -3.26 31.71
CA GLU A 150 1.15 -3.12 32.81
C GLU A 150 1.73 -3.58 34.15
N GLU A 151 2.36 -4.77 34.17
CA GLU A 151 2.96 -5.33 35.39
C GLU A 151 4.22 -4.54 35.82
N TYR A 152 5.01 -4.04 34.86
CA TYR A 152 6.15 -3.16 35.13
C TYR A 152 5.70 -1.83 35.76
N CYS A 153 4.63 -1.22 35.24
CA CYS A 153 4.03 -0.02 35.85
C CYS A 153 3.57 -0.30 37.29
N ARG A 154 2.98 -1.47 37.55
CA ARG A 154 2.53 -1.86 38.89
C ARG A 154 3.67 -1.95 39.89
N ILE A 155 4.78 -2.57 39.51
CA ILE A 155 5.98 -2.71 40.38
C ILE A 155 6.58 -1.34 40.70
N LEU A 156 6.69 -0.45 39.71
CA LEU A 156 7.17 0.91 39.92
C LEU A 156 6.25 1.71 40.86
N HIS A 157 4.94 1.51 40.75
CA HIS A 157 3.98 2.16 41.62
C HIS A 157 4.11 1.69 43.08
N GLU A 158 4.27 0.38 43.31
CA GLU A 158 4.49 -0.19 44.64
C GLU A 158 5.77 0.37 45.31
N HIS A 159 6.84 0.55 44.53
CA HIS A 159 8.08 1.16 45.01
C HIS A 159 7.88 2.65 45.35
N CYS A 160 7.16 3.39 44.49
CA CYS A 160 6.89 4.82 44.71
C CYS A 160 6.04 5.05 45.98
N GLN A 161 4.99 4.25 46.18
CA GLN A 161 4.14 4.30 47.38
C GLN A 161 4.95 4.00 48.65
N ARG A 162 5.82 2.99 48.63
CA ARG A 162 6.69 2.68 49.78
C ARG A 162 7.66 3.82 50.12
N LYS A 163 8.18 4.52 49.13
CA LYS A 163 9.17 5.59 49.33
C LYS A 163 8.57 6.93 49.75
N THR A 164 7.35 7.24 49.30
CA THR A 164 6.70 8.55 49.52
C THR A 164 5.57 8.52 50.56
N GLY A 165 5.05 7.33 50.93
CA GLY A 165 3.92 7.19 51.86
C GLY A 165 2.59 7.76 51.33
N SER A 166 2.55 8.21 50.06
CA SER A 166 1.39 8.83 49.43
C SER A 166 0.60 7.80 48.62
N THR A 167 -0.72 7.77 48.79
CA THR A 167 -1.64 6.90 48.04
C THR A 167 -2.03 7.44 46.67
N LYS A 168 -1.62 8.67 46.32
CA LYS A 168 -2.09 9.36 45.11
C LYS A 168 -1.01 9.33 44.01
N CYS A 169 -1.23 8.50 42.98
CA CYS A 169 -0.32 8.39 41.84
C CYS A 169 -0.58 9.47 40.80
N ILE A 170 0.49 10.07 40.26
CA ILE A 170 0.43 11.14 39.25
C ILE A 170 0.17 10.56 37.83
N CYS A 171 0.27 9.24 37.64
CA CYS A 171 0.16 8.61 36.32
C CYS A 171 -1.28 8.55 35.75
N GLY A 172 -2.31 8.89 36.55
CA GLY A 172 -3.71 8.98 36.12
C GLY A 172 -4.34 7.69 35.58
N ARG A 173 -3.65 6.54 35.71
CA ARG A 173 -4.05 5.25 35.10
C ARG A 173 -4.32 4.15 36.13
N CYS A 174 -4.24 4.47 37.41
CA CYS A 174 -4.57 3.60 38.52
C CYS A 174 -5.62 4.33 39.37
N GLU A 175 -6.88 4.30 38.93
CA GLU A 175 -7.99 4.53 39.85
C GLU A 175 -8.18 3.26 40.69
N ILE A 176 -8.44 3.48 41.98
CA ILE A 176 -8.76 2.45 42.97
C ILE A 176 -10.01 1.70 42.53
#